data_AF-A0A7S2T0E4-F1
#
_entry.id   AF-A0A7S2T0E4-F1
#
_cell.length_a   1.000
_cell.length_b   1.000
_cell.length_c   1.000
_cell.angle_alpha   90.00
_cell.angle_beta   90.00
_cell.angle_gamma   90.00
#
_symmetry.space_group_name_H-M   'P 1'
#
loop_
_entity.id
_entity.type
_entity.pdbx_description
1 polymer ?
#
loop_
_entity_poly.entity_id
_entity_poly.type
_entity_poly.pdbx_seq_one_letter_code
_entity_poly.pdbx_strand_id
1 'polypeptide(L)'
;EGGGEGGDGKQAGLELHRDGSILSFNILLNPETGFEGGGTYFKHTDRTVEISQGDCVVHSGTVLHAGRKITKGKRFILVGFVEANPSVVPYHVRNLFAHPWEQVVELEARATAKREAENGGREGAQLDVEEDALRMLCCL
;
A
#
# COMPACT_ATOMS: atom_id res chain seq x y z
N GLU A 1 -13.65 -12.32 -37.57
CA GLU A 1 -12.75 -13.32 -36.96
C GLU A 1 -11.57 -12.57 -36.37
N GLY A 2 -11.34 -12.70 -35.07
CA GLY A 2 -10.23 -12.08 -34.36
C GLY A 2 -9.84 -13.01 -33.23
N GLY A 3 -8.95 -13.96 -33.53
CA GLY A 3 -8.44 -14.93 -32.57
C GLY A 3 -7.61 -14.23 -31.50
N GLY A 4 -8.16 -14.09 -30.31
CA GLY A 4 -7.38 -13.80 -29.11
C GLY A 4 -6.72 -15.09 -28.66
N GLU A 5 -5.41 -15.21 -28.90
CA GLU A 5 -4.58 -16.26 -28.32
C GLU A 5 -4.68 -16.16 -26.79
N GLY A 6 -5.26 -17.19 -26.17
CA GLY A 6 -5.22 -17.37 -24.72
C GLY A 6 -3.79 -17.65 -24.31
N GLY A 7 -3.04 -16.60 -24.02
CA GLY A 7 -1.69 -16.72 -23.46
C GLY A 7 -1.77 -17.52 -22.15
N ASP A 8 -0.86 -18.48 -21.97
CA ASP A 8 -0.69 -19.27 -20.74
C ASP A 8 -0.82 -18.37 -19.51
N GLY A 9 -2.02 -18.29 -18.90
CA GLY A 9 -2.42 -17.25 -17.95
C GLY A 9 -1.60 -17.22 -16.66
N LYS A 10 -0.36 -16.72 -16.73
CA LYS A 10 0.60 -16.68 -15.64
C LYS A 10 0.89 -15.22 -15.31
N GLN A 11 0.23 -14.73 -14.26
CA GLN A 11 0.53 -13.42 -13.69
C GLN A 11 1.81 -13.49 -12.86
N ALA A 12 2.91 -12.97 -13.40
CA ALA A 12 4.20 -12.96 -12.72
C ALA A 12 4.38 -11.77 -11.77
N GLY A 13 3.57 -10.72 -11.91
CA GLY A 13 3.59 -9.50 -11.10
C GLY A 13 2.32 -8.70 -11.36
N LEU A 14 2.18 -7.57 -10.67
CA LEU A 14 1.04 -6.68 -10.79
C LEU A 14 1.53 -5.23 -10.82
N GLU A 15 1.02 -4.45 -11.76
CA GLU A 15 1.43 -3.05 -11.95
C GLU A 15 1.09 -2.16 -10.75
N LEU A 16 1.57 -0.92 -10.74
CA LEU A 16 1.24 0.03 -9.69
C LEU A 16 -0.27 0.30 -9.66
N HIS A 17 -0.89 0.09 -8.51
CA HIS A 17 -2.33 0.26 -8.29
C HIS A 17 -2.60 0.63 -6.83
N ARG A 18 -3.88 0.91 -6.56
CA ARG A 18 -4.45 1.06 -5.23
C ARG A 18 -5.58 0.05 -5.09
N ASP A 19 -5.79 -0.44 -3.88
CA ASP A 19 -6.90 -1.32 -3.57
C ASP A 19 -8.08 -0.47 -3.13
N GLY A 20 -9.27 -0.74 -3.66
CA GLY A 20 -10.50 -0.06 -3.26
C GLY A 20 -11.01 -0.55 -1.91
N SER A 21 -10.16 -0.51 -0.88
CA SER A 21 -10.37 -1.04 0.47
C SER A 21 -9.87 -0.06 1.53
N ILE A 22 -10.35 -0.19 2.77
CA ILE A 22 -9.78 0.57 3.89
C ILE A 22 -8.37 0.05 4.21
N LEU A 23 -8.27 -1.26 4.36
CA LEU A 23 -7.05 -1.98 4.63
C LEU A 23 -6.89 -3.11 3.62
N SER A 24 -5.66 -3.29 3.18
CA SER A 24 -5.24 -4.42 2.38
C SER A 24 -4.14 -5.16 3.09
N PHE A 25 -4.13 -6.47 2.91
CA PHE A 25 -3.02 -7.28 3.38
C PHE A 25 -2.71 -8.41 2.42
N ASN A 26 -1.46 -8.86 2.44
CA ASN A 26 -1.10 -10.14 1.85
C ASN A 26 -0.21 -10.97 2.78
N ILE A 27 -0.46 -12.28 2.77
CA ILE A 27 0.26 -13.29 3.54
C ILE A 27 0.99 -14.21 2.57
N LEU A 28 2.27 -14.49 2.82
CA LEU A 28 3.02 -15.46 2.03
C LEU A 28 2.69 -16.88 2.47
N LEU A 29 2.24 -17.73 1.53
CA LEU A 29 1.73 -19.07 1.84
C LEU A 29 2.76 -20.20 1.66
N ASN A 30 3.84 -19.97 0.91
CA ASN A 30 4.88 -20.96 0.67
C ASN A 30 6.28 -20.41 1.03
N PRO A 31 7.26 -21.28 1.32
CA PRO A 31 8.63 -20.85 1.62
C PRO A 31 9.20 -19.95 0.51
N GLU A 32 10.00 -18.97 0.92
CA GLU A 32 10.66 -17.99 0.03
C GLU A 32 11.61 -18.71 -0.94
N THR A 33 12.18 -19.84 -0.51
CA THR A 33 13.01 -20.73 -1.36
C THR A 33 12.23 -21.36 -2.53
N GLY A 34 10.90 -21.23 -2.58
CA GLY A 34 10.05 -21.73 -3.66
C GLY A 34 9.96 -20.79 -4.87
N PHE A 35 10.53 -19.58 -4.81
CA PHE A 35 10.52 -18.60 -5.90
C PHE A 35 11.73 -17.65 -5.87
N GLU A 36 11.95 -16.92 -6.96
CA GLU A 36 12.92 -15.81 -7.03
C GLU A 36 12.22 -14.51 -7.44
N GLY A 37 12.64 -13.38 -6.90
CA GLY A 37 11.98 -12.09 -7.06
C GLY A 37 10.69 -12.01 -6.22
N GLY A 38 9.73 -11.20 -6.64
CA GLY A 38 8.52 -10.96 -5.85
C GLY A 38 8.68 -9.85 -4.80
N GLY A 39 7.78 -9.87 -3.82
CA GLY A 39 7.61 -8.80 -2.82
C GLY A 39 6.52 -7.79 -3.21
N THR A 40 6.24 -6.86 -2.30
CA THR A 40 5.29 -5.77 -2.49
C THR A 40 6.06 -4.45 -2.50
N TYR A 41 6.05 -3.76 -3.65
CA TYR A 41 6.70 -2.47 -3.80
C TYR A 41 5.75 -1.34 -3.44
N PHE A 42 6.21 -0.38 -2.64
CA PHE A 42 5.47 0.80 -2.25
C PHE A 42 6.10 2.05 -2.88
N LYS A 43 5.31 2.79 -3.67
CA LYS A 43 5.83 3.91 -4.45
C LYS A 43 6.32 5.06 -3.57
N HIS A 44 5.65 5.31 -2.44
CA HIS A 44 5.97 6.42 -1.56
C HIS A 44 7.35 6.28 -0.90
N THR A 45 7.69 5.07 -0.46
CA THR A 45 8.98 4.79 0.20
C THR A 45 10.07 4.35 -0.78
N ASP A 46 9.71 4.12 -2.04
CA ASP A 46 10.55 3.49 -3.08
C ASP A 46 11.19 2.17 -2.63
N ARG A 47 10.50 1.42 -1.76
CA ARG A 47 10.99 0.17 -1.17
C ARG A 47 10.11 -1.01 -1.56
N THR A 48 10.75 -2.16 -1.70
CA THR A 48 10.07 -3.45 -1.80
C THR A 48 10.14 -4.14 -0.44
N VAL A 49 8.97 -4.53 0.07
CA VAL A 49 8.85 -5.36 1.27
C VAL A 49 8.77 -6.81 0.83
N GLU A 50 9.73 -7.58 1.30
CA GLU A 50 9.77 -9.04 1.22
C GLU A 50 9.44 -9.58 2.62
N ILE A 51 8.59 -10.60 2.68
CA ILE A 51 8.07 -11.18 3.91
C ILE A 51 8.34 -12.68 3.92
N SER A 52 8.40 -13.28 5.11
CA SER A 52 8.60 -14.71 5.24
C SER A 52 7.30 -15.51 5.21
N GLN A 53 7.39 -16.84 5.02
CA GLN A 53 6.19 -17.68 5.02
C GLN A 53 5.41 -17.51 6.33
N GLY A 54 4.11 -17.20 6.21
CA GLY A 54 3.23 -16.95 7.34
C GLY A 54 3.21 -15.50 7.82
N ASP A 55 4.19 -14.67 7.44
CA ASP A 55 4.17 -13.24 7.71
C ASP A 55 3.10 -12.56 6.87
N CYS A 56 2.68 -11.39 7.38
CA CYS A 56 1.67 -10.55 6.75
C CYS A 56 2.24 -9.14 6.55
N VAL A 57 2.09 -8.59 5.34
CA VAL A 57 2.23 -7.15 5.12
C VAL A 57 0.84 -6.54 5.04
N VAL A 58 0.61 -5.52 5.86
CA VAL A 58 -0.66 -4.78 5.95
C VAL A 58 -0.39 -3.33 5.57
N HIS A 59 -1.26 -2.75 4.75
CA HIS A 59 -1.19 -1.34 4.37
C HIS A 59 -2.60 -0.79 4.13
N SER A 60 -2.74 0.54 4.11
CA SER A 60 -4.00 1.13 3.64
C SER A 60 -4.22 0.80 2.16
N GLY A 61 -5.47 0.55 1.76
CA GLY A 61 -5.81 0.26 0.36
C GLY A 61 -5.51 1.44 -0.57
N THR A 62 -5.49 2.67 -0.05
CA THR A 62 -5.18 3.88 -0.83
C THR A 62 -3.70 4.06 -1.14
N VAL A 63 -2.82 3.25 -0.53
CA VAL A 63 -1.37 3.32 -0.78
C VAL A 63 -1.07 2.77 -2.18
N LEU A 64 -0.33 3.55 -2.97
CA LEU A 64 0.08 3.15 -4.31
C LEU A 64 1.20 2.11 -4.23
N HIS A 65 0.92 0.89 -4.70
CA HIS A 65 1.80 -0.25 -4.55
C HIS A 65 1.74 -1.20 -5.75
N ALA A 66 2.72 -2.10 -5.87
CA ALA A 66 2.84 -3.04 -6.98
C ALA A 66 3.30 -4.43 -6.49
N GLY A 67 2.81 -5.48 -7.15
CA GLY A 67 3.34 -6.83 -6.98
C GLY A 67 4.60 -7.00 -7.83
N ARG A 68 5.78 -7.06 -7.20
CA ARG A 68 7.04 -7.19 -7.95
C ARG A 68 7.08 -8.53 -8.69
N LYS A 69 7.71 -8.50 -9.87
CA LYS A 69 7.75 -9.65 -10.77
C LYS A 69 8.52 -10.83 -10.14
N ILE A 70 7.93 -12.01 -10.16
CA ILE A 70 8.57 -13.29 -9.90
C ILE A 70 9.34 -13.69 -11.17
N THR A 71 10.62 -14.01 -11.02
CA THR A 71 11.49 -14.39 -12.15
C THR A 71 11.63 -15.90 -12.29
N LYS A 72 11.48 -16.67 -11.20
CA LYS A 72 11.48 -18.14 -11.18
C LYS A 72 10.57 -18.71 -10.09
N GLY A 73 10.17 -19.96 -10.25
CA GLY A 73 9.38 -20.70 -9.25
C GLY A 73 7.91 -20.26 -9.18
N LYS A 74 7.28 -20.47 -8.02
CA LYS A 74 5.87 -20.10 -7.77
C LYS A 74 5.74 -19.45 -6.40
N ARG A 75 5.12 -18.27 -6.35
CA ARG A 75 4.77 -17.55 -5.12
C ARG A 75 3.27 -17.60 -4.93
N PHE A 76 2.84 -18.18 -3.83
CA PHE A 76 1.44 -18.26 -3.42
C PHE A 76 1.23 -17.25 -2.31
N ILE A 77 0.26 -16.35 -2.50
CA ILE A 77 -0.13 -15.37 -1.49
C ILE A 77 -1.62 -15.44 -1.24
N LEU A 78 -2.03 -15.19 0.01
CA LEU A 78 -3.41 -14.88 0.34
C LEU A 78 -3.52 -13.37 0.42
N VAL A 79 -4.41 -12.77 -0.38
CA VAL A 79 -4.70 -11.34 -0.35
C VAL A 79 -6.07 -11.14 0.28
N GLY A 80 -6.18 -10.19 1.19
CA GLY A 80 -7.44 -9.79 1.82
C GLY A 80 -7.65 -8.29 1.70
N PHE A 81 -8.89 -7.92 1.35
CA PHE A 81 -9.37 -6.53 1.35
C PHE A 81 -10.39 -6.39 2.48
N VAL A 82 -10.08 -5.50 3.42
CA VAL A 82 -10.86 -5.30 4.63
C VAL A 82 -11.62 -3.99 4.53
N GLU A 83 -12.93 -4.10 4.70
CA GLU A 83 -13.87 -3.00 4.80
C GLU A 83 -14.42 -2.91 6.22
N ALA A 84 -14.80 -1.70 6.63
CA ALA A 84 -15.40 -1.44 7.93
C ALA A 84 -16.75 -0.76 7.76
N ASN A 85 -17.68 -1.06 8.66
CA ASN A 85 -19.01 -0.46 8.61
C ASN A 85 -18.88 1.08 8.77
N PRO A 86 -19.50 1.89 7.88
CA PRO A 86 -19.43 3.35 7.96
C PRO A 86 -19.79 3.96 9.31
N SER A 87 -20.60 3.27 10.12
CA SER A 87 -21.02 3.72 11.46
C SER A 87 -19.92 3.57 12.53
N VAL A 88 -18.91 2.75 12.29
CA VAL A 88 -17.78 2.55 13.22
C VAL A 88 -16.48 3.20 12.72
N VAL A 89 -16.48 3.70 11.49
CA VAL A 89 -15.35 4.43 10.91
C VAL A 89 -15.50 5.92 11.25
N PRO A 90 -14.54 6.53 11.97
CA PRO A 90 -14.58 7.96 12.26
C PRO A 90 -14.76 8.79 10.99
N TYR A 91 -15.55 9.87 11.07
CA TYR A 91 -15.94 10.69 9.91
C TYR A 91 -14.74 11.11 9.03
N HIS A 92 -13.61 11.47 9.64
CA HIS A 92 -12.39 11.86 8.93
C HIS A 92 -11.76 10.72 8.12
N VAL A 93 -11.84 9.48 8.61
CA VAL A 93 -11.36 8.29 7.88
C VAL A 93 -12.32 7.95 6.74
N ARG A 94 -13.64 8.06 6.97
CA ARG A 94 -14.66 7.81 5.94
C ARG A 94 -14.53 8.78 4.75
N ASN A 95 -14.19 10.04 5.02
CA ASN A 95 -14.03 11.07 4.00
C ASN A 95 -12.82 10.83 3.10
N LEU A 96 -11.71 10.27 3.62
CA LEU A 96 -10.52 9.91 2.83
C LEU A 96 -10.85 8.93 1.69
N PHE A 97 -11.83 8.05 1.87
CA PHE A 97 -12.23 7.07 0.84
C PHE A 97 -13.28 7.62 -0.14
N ALA A 98 -14.10 8.59 0.27
CA ALA A 98 -15.16 9.16 -0.56
C ALA A 98 -14.65 10.26 -1.52
N HIS A 99 -13.64 11.02 -1.12
CA HIS A 99 -13.02 12.09 -1.91
C HIS A 99 -11.48 12.01 -1.83
N PRO A 100 -10.88 10.90 -2.29
CA PRO A 100 -9.48 10.59 -2.02
C PRO A 100 -8.50 11.62 -2.59
N TRP A 101 -8.81 12.22 -3.74
CA TRP A 101 -7.88 13.14 -4.41
C TRP A 101 -7.89 14.55 -3.82
N GLU A 102 -9.07 15.07 -3.49
CA GLU A 102 -9.23 16.43 -2.95
C GLU A 102 -8.64 16.54 -1.54
N GLN A 103 -8.78 15.49 -0.74
CA GLN A 103 -8.26 15.46 0.63
C GLN A 103 -6.76 15.17 0.72
N VAL A 104 -6.21 14.32 -0.15
CA VAL A 104 -4.75 14.13 -0.21
C VAL A 104 -4.07 15.45 -0.55
N VAL A 105 -4.58 16.18 -1.56
CA VAL A 105 -4.04 17.50 -1.94
C VAL A 105 -4.17 18.50 -0.79
N GLU A 106 -5.30 18.53 -0.07
CA GLU A 106 -5.48 19.42 1.06
C GLU A 106 -4.55 19.06 2.24
N LEU A 107 -4.39 17.76 2.55
CA LEU A 107 -3.51 17.30 3.62
C LEU A 107 -2.04 17.54 3.27
N GLU A 108 -1.63 17.32 2.02
CA GLU A 108 -0.30 17.67 1.50
C GLU A 108 -0.05 19.18 1.59
N ALA A 109 -1.04 20.00 1.22
CA ALA A 109 -0.95 21.46 1.33
C ALA A 109 -0.84 21.91 2.80
N ARG A 110 -1.62 21.33 3.71
CA ARG A 110 -1.54 21.61 5.16
C ARG A 110 -0.21 21.16 5.76
N ALA A 111 0.29 19.99 5.37
CA ALA A 111 1.59 19.49 5.81
C ALA A 111 2.74 20.38 5.31
N THR A 112 2.66 20.84 4.06
CA THR A 112 3.61 21.79 3.47
C THR A 112 3.57 23.13 4.21
N ALA A 113 2.38 23.70 4.44
CA ALA A 113 2.23 24.95 5.18
C ALA A 113 2.72 24.85 6.64
N LYS A 114 2.48 23.70 7.29
CA LYS A 114 2.99 23.43 8.64
C LYS A 114 4.53 23.32 8.63
N ARG A 115 5.12 22.64 7.65
CA ARG A 115 6.58 22.57 7.45
C ARG A 115 7.19 23.95 7.20
N GLU A 116 6.56 24.81 6.41
CA GLU A 116 7.01 26.19 6.16
C GLU A 116 6.94 27.05 7.44
N ALA A 117 5.89 26.88 8.25
CA ALA A 117 5.75 27.55 9.54
C ALA A 117 6.77 27.05 10.58
N GLU A 118 7.11 25.75 10.55
CA GLU A 118 8.07 25.12 11.48
C GLU A 118 9.54 25.30 11.05
N ASN A 119 9.82 25.45 9.75
CA ASN A 119 11.16 25.79 9.21
C ASN A 119 11.63 27.22 9.58
N GLY A 120 10.77 28.02 10.23
CA GLY A 120 11.20 29.21 10.98
C GLY A 120 12.06 28.89 12.21
N GLY A 121 12.21 27.62 12.60
CA GLY A 121 13.08 27.23 13.70
C GLY A 121 13.15 25.73 13.97
N ARG A 122 13.86 24.97 13.13
CA ARG A 122 14.80 23.88 13.51
C ARG A 122 15.17 23.03 12.29
N GLU A 123 16.46 23.00 11.99
CA GLU A 123 17.08 22.01 11.10
C GLU A 123 16.88 20.60 11.68
N GLY A 124 16.30 19.69 10.89
CA GLY A 124 16.40 18.25 11.10
C GLY A 124 15.28 17.59 11.92
N ALA A 125 14.14 17.32 11.30
CA ALA A 125 13.31 16.15 11.56
C ALA A 125 12.29 15.99 10.43
N GLN A 126 12.63 15.24 9.38
CA GLN A 126 11.67 14.80 8.39
C GLN A 126 10.80 13.71 9.03
N LEU A 127 9.62 14.07 9.51
CA LEU A 127 8.53 13.14 9.78
C LEU A 127 7.48 13.36 8.69
N ASP A 128 7.23 12.32 7.92
CA ASP A 128 6.30 12.34 6.80
C ASP A 128 4.88 12.12 7.35
N VAL A 129 3.93 12.94 6.89
CA VAL A 129 2.51 12.89 7.31
C VAL A 129 1.87 11.52 7.05
N GLU A 130 2.42 10.74 6.13
CA GLU A 130 2.06 9.34 5.92
C GLU A 130 2.59 8.41 7.01
N GLU A 131 3.75 8.70 7.63
CA GLU A 131 4.28 7.97 8.78
C GLU A 131 3.38 8.15 10.02
N ASP A 132 2.77 9.33 10.18
CA ASP A 132 1.80 9.59 11.26
C ASP A 132 0.44 8.91 10.99
N ALA A 133 -0.01 8.88 9.74
CA ALA A 133 -1.22 8.13 9.35
C ALA A 133 -1.02 6.61 9.49
N LEU A 134 0.17 6.09 9.14
CA LEU A 134 0.55 4.71 9.37
C LEU A 134 0.78 4.41 10.86
N ARG A 135 1.35 5.32 11.66
CA ARG A 135 1.46 5.16 13.12
C ARG A 135 0.11 5.08 13.82
N MET A 136 -0.89 5.82 13.34
CA MET A 136 -2.26 5.66 13.84
C MET A 136 -2.88 4.29 13.50
N LEU A 137 -2.50 3.67 12.37
CA LEU A 137 -3.01 2.36 11.98
C LEU A 137 -2.17 1.18 12.50
N CYS A 138 -0.89 1.36 12.81
CA CYS A 138 0.03 0.30 13.24
C CYS A 138 0.27 0.23 14.75
N CYS A 139 -0.39 1.07 15.57
CA CYS A 139 -0.31 1.02 17.04
C CYS A 139 -1.44 0.24 17.72
N LEU A 140 -1.91 -0.85 17.11
CA LEU A 140 -2.74 -1.88 17.77
C LEU A 140 -2.07 -3.26 17.67
#